data_AF-A0A1R0Y067-F1
#
_entry.id   AF-A0A1R0Y067-F1
#
_cell.length_a   1.000
_cell.length_b   1.000
_cell.length_c   1.000
_cell.angle_alpha   90.00
_cell.angle_beta   90.00
_cell.angle_gamma   90.00
#
_symmetry.space_group_name_H-M   'P 1'
#
loop_
_entity.id
_entity.type
_entity.pdbx_description
1 polymer ?
#
loop_
_entity_poly.entity_id
_entity_poly.type
_entity_poly.pdbx_seq_one_letter_code
_entity_poly.pdbx_strand_id
1 'polypeptide(L)'
;MSNLFRFIPISQLADKFPEGSWWAKFYQDFSDEQLAAYYEGDLTLPSLNLDWEQAFPQQKEVIIIFIDGNFTVDNLYNKETDGAIGLMVTGNMSAKNIAVGGQEIYVSGNLMIEEILCGSYNHGETIVKGDLSAAVLVQDDEYSIKVDGQKSIPCLVNVWEGDGVFQELPVDIHEVLIDEVFLDVEEEEEEADFSFGTLVNIIKEGRSVLKKINESPTNKKAVHLYFTHNTINEENILKLTQCILMPSDKPSFRFWEQDVFFKVQLEHIDADGEERDLSVYMNDNRHHYYIWLEQDHSVGLLRRTIDEGSEWEDISEESQEQLAEISDCWTMLLTCANMAELYLRNIEVQYVEDILQHPVIQELVSEEEEEVDDGFWDGSKCYSFRQAHTDEDGDLLHGRIEIKTPDGAYYFYTLDNGTYVSRYYQPPDQYGKQDMPYLDLRRWEASERYFTRFKQFIAQKIESGVNS
;
A
#
# COMPACT_ATOMS: atom_id res chain seq x y z
N MET A 1 15.63 25.31 34.02
CA MET A 1 14.72 26.48 34.08
C MET A 1 13.70 26.25 32.99
N SER A 2 12.42 26.14 33.30
CA SER A 2 11.38 26.02 32.26
C SER A 2 11.30 27.36 31.54
N ASN A 3 11.52 27.38 30.22
CA ASN A 3 11.27 28.56 29.42
C ASN A 3 9.78 28.91 29.52
N LEU A 4 9.47 30.21 29.49
CA LEU A 4 8.10 30.73 29.54
C LEU A 4 7.71 31.21 28.14
N PHE A 5 6.43 31.06 27.79
CA PHE A 5 5.89 31.65 26.57
C PHE A 5 6.03 33.17 26.59
N ARG A 6 6.43 33.72 25.45
CA ARG A 6 6.45 35.16 25.17
C ARG A 6 5.30 35.45 24.21
N PHE A 7 4.41 36.34 24.58
CA PHE A 7 3.34 36.81 23.70
C PHE A 7 3.83 38.07 23.00
N ILE A 8 4.03 37.97 21.69
CA ILE A 8 4.61 39.04 20.87
C ILE A 8 3.72 39.29 19.65
N PRO A 9 3.66 40.52 19.13
CA PRO A 9 3.03 40.80 17.85
C PRO A 9 3.57 39.88 16.76
N ILE A 10 2.71 39.38 15.87
CA ILE A 10 3.13 38.44 14.82
C ILE A 10 4.17 39.05 13.88
N SER A 11 4.14 40.38 13.72
CA SER A 11 5.11 41.15 12.94
C SER A 11 6.56 40.93 13.42
N GLN A 12 6.78 40.58 14.69
CA GLN A 12 8.10 40.25 15.23
C GLN A 12 8.62 38.86 14.81
N LEU A 13 7.76 38.01 14.23
CA LEU A 13 8.13 36.70 13.69
C LEU A 13 8.32 36.70 12.17
N ALA A 14 8.23 37.85 11.50
CA ALA A 14 8.30 37.96 10.04
C ALA A 14 9.49 37.21 9.41
N ASP A 15 10.69 37.37 9.97
CA ASP A 15 11.92 36.74 9.46
C ASP A 15 12.06 35.25 9.88
N LYS A 16 11.13 34.74 10.69
CA LYS A 16 11.10 33.35 11.18
C LYS A 16 10.08 32.48 10.46
N PHE A 17 9.13 33.08 9.72
CA PHE A 17 8.14 32.30 8.99
C PHE A 17 8.79 31.55 7.81
N PRO A 18 8.56 30.23 7.69
CA PRO A 18 9.13 29.44 6.61
C PRO A 18 8.64 29.90 5.25
N GLU A 19 9.54 29.88 4.25
CA GLU A 19 9.16 30.17 2.87
C GLU A 19 8.09 29.19 2.38
N GLY A 20 7.02 29.71 1.77
CA GLY A 20 5.88 28.92 1.29
C GLY A 20 4.74 28.72 2.29
N SER A 21 4.97 28.94 3.59
CA SER A 21 3.90 28.92 4.61
C SER A 21 2.85 30.01 4.35
N TRP A 22 1.62 29.74 4.77
CA TRP A 22 0.52 30.70 4.77
C TRP A 22 0.89 31.97 5.55
N TRP A 23 1.53 31.79 6.72
CA TRP A 23 1.93 32.91 7.56
C TRP A 23 2.99 33.80 6.93
N ALA A 24 3.97 33.25 6.20
CA ALA A 24 4.94 34.06 5.46
C ALA A 24 4.27 34.98 4.42
N LYS A 25 3.12 34.57 3.86
CA LYS A 25 2.37 35.32 2.85
C LYS A 25 1.43 36.36 3.47
N PHE A 26 0.76 36.02 4.57
CA PHE A 26 -0.39 36.79 5.08
C PHE A 26 -0.18 37.46 6.43
N TYR A 27 0.98 37.34 7.09
CA TYR A 27 1.20 37.99 8.39
C TYR A 27 1.01 39.53 8.36
N GLN A 28 1.18 40.17 7.20
CA GLN A 28 1.01 41.63 7.07
C GLN A 28 -0.45 42.08 7.09
N ASP A 29 -1.40 41.16 6.94
CA ASP A 29 -2.83 41.46 6.96
C ASP A 29 -3.38 41.61 8.38
N PHE A 30 -2.57 41.28 9.39
CA PHE A 30 -2.93 41.38 10.80
C PHE A 30 -2.28 42.59 11.47
N SER A 31 -2.96 43.12 12.49
CA SER A 31 -2.46 44.22 13.29
C SER A 31 -1.57 43.73 14.44
N ASP A 32 -0.87 44.66 15.10
CA ASP A 32 -0.07 44.33 16.29
C ASP A 32 -0.91 43.89 17.50
N GLU A 33 -2.25 43.97 17.43
CA GLU A 33 -3.15 43.40 18.43
C GLU A 33 -3.21 41.87 18.34
N GLN A 34 -2.94 41.29 17.17
CA GLN A 34 -2.83 39.84 17.02
C GLN A 34 -1.45 39.35 17.47
N LEU A 35 -1.46 38.35 18.34
CA LEU A 35 -0.27 37.87 19.04
C LEU A 35 0.13 36.47 18.57
N ALA A 36 1.43 36.21 18.66
CA ALA A 36 2.02 34.89 18.60
C ALA A 36 2.45 34.46 20.01
N ALA A 37 2.11 33.23 20.38
CA ALA A 37 2.66 32.59 21.57
C ALA A 37 4.00 31.92 21.21
N TYR A 38 5.10 32.62 21.45
CA TYR A 38 6.46 32.17 21.13
C TYR A 38 7.09 31.39 22.30
N TYR A 39 7.61 30.20 22.03
CA TYR A 39 8.36 29.37 22.95
C TYR A 39 9.76 29.06 22.39
N GLU A 40 10.79 29.28 23.19
CA GLU A 40 12.18 29.01 22.81
C GLU A 40 12.63 27.69 23.44
N GLY A 41 13.11 26.73 22.64
CA GLY A 41 13.55 25.41 23.10
C GLY A 41 12.47 24.33 23.06
N ASP A 42 12.81 23.15 23.58
CA ASP A 42 11.94 21.96 23.52
C ASP A 42 10.76 22.07 24.49
N LEU A 43 9.56 21.74 24.01
CA LEU A 43 8.32 21.82 24.77
C LEU A 43 7.64 20.44 24.86
N THR A 44 7.16 20.10 26.05
CA THR A 44 6.31 18.91 26.27
C THR A 44 5.01 19.33 26.95
N LEU A 45 3.87 18.94 26.37
CA LEU A 45 2.54 19.17 26.92
C LEU A 45 1.73 17.87 26.96
N PRO A 46 0.83 17.67 27.93
CA PRO A 46 -0.10 16.54 27.88
C PRO A 46 -1.17 16.72 26.78
N SER A 47 -1.59 17.95 26.53
CA SER A 47 -2.51 18.27 25.45
C SER A 47 -2.38 19.72 25.02
N LEU A 48 -2.82 20.00 23.79
CA LEU A 48 -2.92 21.35 23.23
C LEU A 48 -4.24 21.47 22.45
N ASN A 49 -5.08 22.43 22.86
CA ASN A 49 -6.29 22.80 22.13
C ASN A 49 -6.02 24.03 21.25
N LEU A 50 -6.32 23.94 19.95
CA LEU A 50 -6.16 25.03 18.99
C LEU A 50 -7.45 25.82 18.72
N ASP A 51 -8.58 25.47 19.36
CA ASP A 51 -9.79 26.32 19.31
C ASP A 51 -9.56 27.71 19.91
N TRP A 52 -10.30 28.68 19.40
CA TRP A 52 -10.40 30.03 19.96
C TRP A 52 -11.14 30.05 21.32
N GLU A 53 -11.19 31.23 21.95
CA GLU A 53 -11.95 31.52 23.18
C GLU A 53 -11.34 30.97 24.51
N GLN A 54 -10.14 30.36 24.40
CA GLN A 54 -9.07 30.05 25.38
C GLN A 54 -9.09 28.70 26.13
N ALA A 55 -8.05 27.88 25.88
CA ALA A 55 -6.95 27.69 26.83
C ALA A 55 -5.69 27.03 26.21
N PHE A 56 -4.61 27.80 26.02
CA PHE A 56 -3.24 27.64 26.55
C PHE A 56 -2.25 28.62 25.88
N PRO A 57 -1.42 29.42 26.59
CA PRO A 57 -1.36 29.66 28.04
C PRO A 57 -2.34 30.75 28.56
N GLN A 58 -2.87 31.58 27.66
CA GLN A 58 -3.98 32.55 27.80
C GLN A 58 -4.14 33.11 26.37
N GLN A 59 -4.86 32.41 25.50
CA GLN A 59 -4.87 32.65 24.04
C GLN A 59 -5.66 33.89 23.61
N LYS A 60 -5.72 34.94 24.45
CA LYS A 60 -6.43 36.16 24.04
C LYS A 60 -5.64 36.76 22.89
N GLU A 61 -6.32 36.96 21.75
CA GLU A 61 -5.71 37.53 20.55
C GLU A 61 -4.54 36.68 19.98
N VAL A 62 -4.30 35.47 20.50
CA VAL A 62 -3.23 34.58 20.01
C VAL A 62 -3.73 33.85 18.79
N ILE A 63 -3.12 34.10 17.64
CA ILE A 63 -3.51 33.50 16.36
C ILE A 63 -2.56 32.41 15.88
N ILE A 64 -1.38 32.33 16.48
CA ILE A 64 -0.38 31.31 16.18
C ILE A 64 0.44 30.95 17.42
N ILE A 65 0.79 29.69 17.54
CA ILE A 65 1.77 29.16 18.50
C ILE A 65 3.05 28.86 17.72
N PHE A 66 4.17 29.46 18.14
CA PHE A 66 5.47 29.27 17.50
C PHE A 66 6.45 28.64 18.49
N ILE A 67 6.88 27.41 18.22
CA ILE A 67 7.82 26.65 19.04
C ILE A 67 9.15 26.56 18.29
N ASP A 68 10.15 27.27 18.82
CA ASP A 68 11.51 27.30 18.30
C ASP A 68 12.35 26.17 18.94
N GLY A 69 11.99 24.92 18.61
CA GLY A 69 12.54 23.69 19.18
C GLY A 69 11.70 22.47 18.80
N ASN A 70 11.92 21.35 19.51
CA ASN A 70 11.10 20.15 19.36
C ASN A 70 9.80 20.28 20.18
N PHE A 71 8.73 19.63 19.72
CA PHE A 71 7.44 19.63 20.41
C PHE A 71 6.94 18.20 20.64
N THR A 72 6.63 17.88 21.89
CA THR A 72 5.98 16.62 22.26
C THR A 72 4.63 16.92 22.89
N VAL A 73 3.56 16.33 22.37
CA VAL A 73 2.20 16.52 22.92
C VAL A 73 1.40 15.23 22.88
N ASP A 74 0.75 14.78 23.95
CA ASP A 74 -0.05 13.57 23.80
C ASP A 74 -1.22 13.84 22.85
N ASN A 75 -2.08 14.82 23.16
CA ASN A 75 -3.26 15.12 22.33
C ASN A 75 -3.24 16.55 21.75
N LEU A 76 -3.15 16.67 20.44
CA LEU A 76 -3.34 17.93 19.72
C LEU A 76 -4.72 17.93 19.02
N TYR A 77 -5.55 18.93 19.29
CA TYR A 77 -6.88 18.95 18.69
C TYR A 77 -7.51 20.34 18.58
N ASN A 78 -8.53 20.46 17.75
CA ASN A 78 -9.51 21.54 17.74
C ASN A 78 -10.86 21.03 17.21
N LYS A 79 -11.95 21.71 17.52
CA LYS A 79 -13.28 21.42 16.99
C LYS A 79 -13.69 22.32 15.84
N GLU A 80 -13.27 23.58 15.88
CA GLU A 80 -13.61 24.58 14.87
C GLU A 80 -12.77 24.32 13.61
N THR A 81 -13.39 23.88 12.52
CA THR A 81 -12.71 23.51 11.28
C THR A 81 -12.65 24.65 10.25
N ASP A 82 -13.33 25.78 10.47
CA ASP A 82 -13.33 26.94 9.57
C ASP A 82 -12.23 27.96 9.94
N GLY A 83 -11.63 27.83 11.13
CA GLY A 83 -10.53 28.66 11.56
C GLY A 83 -10.07 28.36 12.98
N ALA A 84 -8.81 27.99 13.15
CA ALA A 84 -8.21 27.69 14.45
C ALA A 84 -6.84 28.37 14.62
N ILE A 85 -6.26 28.26 15.82
CA ILE A 85 -4.93 28.80 16.14
C ILE A 85 -3.88 28.00 15.37
N GLY A 86 -3.07 28.67 14.55
CA GLY A 86 -1.98 28.02 13.81
C GLY A 86 -0.88 27.47 14.72
N LEU A 87 -0.13 26.47 14.25
CA LEU A 87 0.99 25.88 14.99
C LEU A 87 2.23 25.78 14.10
N MET A 88 3.36 26.30 14.59
CA MET A 88 4.66 26.16 13.95
C MET A 88 5.68 25.54 14.89
N VAL A 89 6.40 24.53 14.40
CA VAL A 89 7.48 23.84 15.11
C VAL A 89 8.73 23.85 14.23
N THR A 90 9.82 24.45 14.72
CA THR A 90 11.09 24.52 13.97
C THR A 90 11.92 23.23 14.06
N GLY A 91 11.60 22.34 14.99
CA GLY A 91 12.19 21.01 15.15
C GLY A 91 11.24 19.87 14.78
N ASN A 92 11.45 18.72 15.42
CA ASN A 92 10.59 17.55 15.29
C ASN A 92 9.34 17.69 16.17
N MET A 93 8.24 17.09 15.73
CA MET A 93 7.01 16.99 16.50
C MET A 93 6.67 15.53 16.78
N SER A 94 6.31 15.22 18.02
CA SER A 94 5.80 13.90 18.43
C SER A 94 4.44 14.07 19.09
N ALA A 95 3.47 13.28 18.65
CA ALA A 95 2.17 13.26 19.27
C ALA A 95 1.61 11.85 19.50
N LYS A 96 0.68 11.72 20.43
CA LYS A 96 -0.12 10.50 20.52
C LYS A 96 -1.28 10.55 19.52
N ASN A 97 -2.04 11.65 19.53
CA ASN A 97 -3.18 11.89 18.66
C ASN A 97 -3.16 13.31 18.10
N ILE A 98 -3.54 13.46 16.82
CA ILE A 98 -3.78 14.73 16.16
C ILE A 98 -5.15 14.69 15.48
N ALA A 99 -6.04 15.61 15.84
CA ALA A 99 -7.36 15.76 15.22
C ALA A 99 -7.69 17.24 15.00
N VAL A 100 -7.50 17.74 13.79
CA VAL A 100 -7.40 19.18 13.50
C VAL A 100 -8.08 19.59 12.20
N GLY A 101 -8.38 20.87 12.04
CA GLY A 101 -8.99 21.44 10.83
C GLY A 101 -9.09 22.96 10.92
N GLY A 102 -8.94 23.69 9.81
CA GLY A 102 -9.10 25.16 9.77
C GLY A 102 -7.85 26.00 9.96
N GLN A 103 -6.68 25.39 10.14
CA GLN A 103 -5.40 26.09 10.36
C GLN A 103 -4.24 25.45 9.60
N GLU A 104 -3.16 26.24 9.43
CA GLU A 104 -1.85 25.69 9.06
C GLU A 104 -1.15 25.11 10.30
N ILE A 105 -0.71 23.85 10.18
CA ILE A 105 0.27 23.23 11.08
C ILE A 105 1.56 23.03 10.28
N TYR A 106 2.66 23.61 10.74
CA TYR A 106 3.96 23.53 10.09
C TYR A 106 4.98 22.85 10.99
N VAL A 107 5.60 21.78 10.50
CA VAL A 107 6.70 21.06 11.17
C VAL A 107 7.93 21.04 10.26
N SER A 108 9.01 21.68 10.71
CA SER A 108 10.27 21.75 9.93
C SER A 108 11.07 20.44 9.97
N GLY A 109 10.85 19.60 10.97
CA GLY A 109 11.44 18.28 11.10
C GLY A 109 10.46 17.16 10.80
N ASN A 110 10.65 16.03 11.48
CA ASN A 110 9.79 14.85 11.38
C ASN A 110 8.53 15.01 12.24
N LEU A 111 7.42 14.45 11.77
CA LEU A 111 6.16 14.35 12.49
C LEU A 111 5.85 12.88 12.81
N MET A 112 5.86 12.53 14.10
CA MET A 112 5.66 11.16 14.59
C MET A 112 4.38 11.10 15.44
N ILE A 113 3.39 10.32 15.00
CA ILE A 113 2.12 10.10 15.68
C ILE A 113 2.01 8.64 16.13
N GLU A 114 1.71 8.41 17.40
CA GLU A 114 1.57 7.07 17.98
C GLU A 114 0.27 6.37 17.53
N GLU A 115 -0.86 7.07 17.54
CA GLU A 115 -2.18 6.52 17.19
C GLU A 115 -2.71 7.18 15.91
N ILE A 116 -3.44 8.29 16.01
CA ILE A 116 -4.24 8.83 14.91
C ILE A 116 -3.80 10.21 14.45
N LEU A 117 -3.74 10.38 13.12
CA LEU A 117 -3.71 11.68 12.45
C LEU A 117 -5.03 11.83 11.69
N CYS A 118 -5.82 12.84 12.01
CA CYS A 118 -7.06 13.18 11.34
C CYS A 118 -7.06 14.68 11.03
N GLY A 119 -7.07 15.00 9.74
CA GLY A 119 -7.37 16.34 9.24
C GLY A 119 -8.84 16.36 8.82
N SER A 120 -9.55 17.46 9.08
CA SER A 120 -10.92 17.60 8.59
C SER A 120 -11.22 18.99 8.03
N TYR A 121 -12.09 18.97 7.01
CA TYR A 121 -12.59 20.10 6.24
C TYR A 121 -11.55 20.73 5.31
N ASN A 122 -12.02 21.33 4.23
CA ASN A 122 -11.18 21.91 3.18
C ASN A 122 -10.37 23.16 3.59
N HIS A 123 -10.50 23.64 4.83
CA HIS A 123 -9.73 24.77 5.35
C HIS A 123 -8.51 24.31 6.14
N GLY A 124 -7.37 24.94 5.86
CA GLY A 124 -6.10 24.66 6.52
C GLY A 124 -5.27 23.57 5.82
N GLU A 125 -4.09 23.31 6.38
CA GLU A 125 -3.17 22.29 5.88
C GLU A 125 -2.16 21.88 6.95
N THR A 126 -1.66 20.65 6.88
CA THR A 126 -0.48 20.23 7.64
C THR A 126 0.70 20.08 6.68
N ILE A 127 1.79 20.78 6.95
CA ILE A 127 3.04 20.76 6.18
C ILE A 127 4.14 20.15 7.03
N VAL A 128 4.73 19.05 6.57
CA VAL A 128 5.86 18.36 7.19
C VAL A 128 7.05 18.37 6.25
N LYS A 129 8.16 18.97 6.68
CA LYS A 129 9.40 19.05 5.88
C LYS A 129 10.28 17.80 5.99
N GLY A 130 10.14 17.03 7.06
CA GLY A 130 10.77 15.73 7.22
C GLY A 130 9.83 14.57 6.89
N ASP A 131 10.06 13.46 7.57
CA ASP A 131 9.24 12.24 7.44
C ASP A 131 7.96 12.33 8.29
N LEU A 132 6.90 11.66 7.82
CA LEU A 132 5.64 11.48 8.53
C LEU A 132 5.44 10.00 8.89
N SER A 133 5.22 9.71 10.17
CA SER A 133 4.77 8.38 10.62
C SER A 133 3.52 8.50 11.48
N ALA A 134 2.50 7.72 11.20
CA ALA A 134 1.29 7.60 12.02
C ALA A 134 0.83 6.13 12.02
N ALA A 135 0.15 5.65 13.07
CA ALA A 135 -0.44 4.31 13.03
C ALA A 135 -1.70 4.28 12.15
N VAL A 136 -2.53 5.33 12.23
CA VAL A 136 -3.73 5.50 11.40
C VAL A 136 -3.80 6.94 10.87
N LEU A 137 -3.99 7.08 9.57
CA LEU A 137 -4.41 8.32 8.92
C LEU A 137 -5.90 8.22 8.58
N VAL A 138 -6.69 9.16 9.09
CA VAL A 138 -8.10 9.32 8.74
C VAL A 138 -8.23 10.53 7.83
N GLN A 139 -8.74 10.30 6.62
CA GLN A 139 -8.91 11.33 5.60
C GLN A 139 -10.38 11.57 5.33
N ASP A 140 -10.71 12.83 5.10
CA ASP A 140 -11.97 13.29 4.50
C ASP A 140 -11.73 13.92 3.12
N ASP A 141 -10.58 13.63 2.49
CA ASP A 141 -10.12 14.13 1.19
C ASP A 141 -10.07 15.65 0.98
N GLU A 142 -10.46 16.43 1.98
CA GLU A 142 -10.51 17.88 1.89
C GLU A 142 -9.32 18.54 2.61
N TYR A 143 -8.94 18.04 3.80
CA TYR A 143 -7.83 18.62 4.54
C TYR A 143 -6.46 18.20 3.98
N SER A 144 -5.66 19.18 3.55
CA SER A 144 -4.39 18.91 2.88
C SER A 144 -3.26 18.51 3.84
N ILE A 145 -2.63 17.36 3.60
CA ILE A 145 -1.43 16.91 4.32
C ILE A 145 -0.26 16.76 3.34
N LYS A 146 0.69 17.69 3.42
CA LYS A 146 1.87 17.77 2.56
C LYS A 146 3.10 17.30 3.33
N VAL A 147 3.86 16.39 2.72
CA VAL A 147 5.06 15.79 3.32
C VAL A 147 6.17 15.82 2.28
N ASP A 148 7.31 16.43 2.61
CA ASP A 148 8.49 16.47 1.72
C ASP A 148 9.35 15.20 1.85
N GLY A 149 9.29 14.51 3.01
CA GLY A 149 9.98 13.23 3.29
C GLY A 149 9.12 11.98 3.04
N GLN A 150 9.50 10.87 3.66
CA GLN A 150 8.78 9.59 3.53
C GLN A 150 7.52 9.53 4.41
N LYS A 151 6.47 8.88 3.91
CA LYS A 151 5.26 8.55 4.68
C LYS A 151 5.30 7.08 5.12
N SER A 152 5.18 6.84 6.42
CA SER A 152 5.05 5.50 7.00
C SER A 152 3.72 5.38 7.73
N ILE A 153 2.68 4.99 7.01
CA ILE A 153 1.29 4.94 7.49
C ILE A 153 0.74 3.56 7.17
N PRO A 154 0.71 2.61 8.13
CA PRO A 154 0.26 1.26 7.89
C PRO A 154 -1.26 1.17 7.77
N CYS A 155 -2.03 2.17 8.24
CA CYS A 155 -3.47 2.22 8.11
C CYS A 155 -3.94 3.57 7.58
N LEU A 156 -4.70 3.57 6.50
CA LEU A 156 -5.34 4.73 5.90
C LEU A 156 -6.83 4.42 5.76
N VAL A 157 -7.69 5.33 6.20
CA VAL A 157 -9.15 5.20 6.04
C VAL A 157 -9.74 6.49 5.51
N ASN A 158 -10.73 6.36 4.63
CA ASN A 158 -11.54 7.43 4.09
C ASN A 158 -12.90 7.43 4.81
N VAL A 159 -13.27 8.57 5.39
CA VAL A 159 -14.50 8.69 6.18
C VAL A 159 -15.75 8.79 5.32
N TRP A 160 -15.66 9.33 4.10
CA TRP A 160 -16.81 9.47 3.20
C TRP A 160 -17.18 8.15 2.57
N GLU A 161 -16.18 7.35 2.23
CA GLU A 161 -16.35 6.09 1.51
C GLU A 161 -16.43 4.88 2.45
N GLY A 162 -16.24 5.08 3.75
CA GLY A 162 -16.34 4.04 4.77
C GLY A 162 -15.26 2.95 4.70
N ASP A 163 -14.21 3.16 3.91
CA ASP A 163 -13.24 2.13 3.57
C ASP A 163 -11.78 2.58 3.78
N GLY A 164 -10.85 1.65 3.64
CA GLY A 164 -9.44 1.95 3.79
C GLY A 164 -8.50 0.82 3.42
N VAL A 165 -7.23 1.03 3.75
CA VAL A 165 -6.14 0.07 3.60
C VAL A 165 -5.43 -0.09 4.94
N PHE A 166 -5.27 -1.32 5.40
CA PHE A 166 -4.41 -1.66 6.53
C PHE A 166 -3.37 -2.70 6.10
N GLN A 167 -2.10 -2.30 6.07
CA GLN A 167 -0.96 -3.13 5.67
C GLN A 167 -1.21 -3.79 4.30
N GLU A 168 -1.56 -2.98 3.30
CA GLU A 168 -1.92 -3.38 1.93
C GLU A 168 -3.25 -4.12 1.78
N LEU A 169 -3.93 -4.49 2.88
CA LEU A 169 -5.22 -5.18 2.83
C LEU A 169 -6.38 -4.18 2.87
N PRO A 170 -7.46 -4.40 2.10
CA PRO A 170 -8.67 -3.60 2.29
C PRO A 170 -9.23 -3.83 3.70
N VAL A 171 -9.65 -2.74 4.34
CA VAL A 171 -10.27 -2.71 5.66
C VAL A 171 -11.50 -1.80 5.62
N ASP A 172 -12.48 -2.13 6.44
CA ASP A 172 -13.66 -1.29 6.69
C ASP A 172 -13.38 -0.30 7.82
N ILE A 173 -13.86 0.93 7.72
CA ILE A 173 -13.58 1.96 8.72
C ILE A 173 -14.07 1.57 10.13
N HIS A 174 -15.18 0.81 10.23
CA HIS A 174 -15.70 0.30 11.50
C HIS A 174 -14.83 -0.82 12.08
N GLU A 175 -13.92 -1.43 11.34
CA GLU A 175 -12.92 -2.34 11.91
C GLU A 175 -11.77 -1.57 12.59
N VAL A 176 -11.54 -0.33 12.17
CA VAL A 176 -10.43 0.53 12.61
C VAL A 176 -10.86 1.46 13.76
N LEU A 177 -11.99 2.16 13.60
CA LEU A 177 -12.48 3.16 14.55
C LEU A 177 -13.58 2.58 15.46
N ILE A 178 -13.67 3.10 16.69
CA ILE A 178 -14.74 2.72 17.63
C ILE A 178 -16.11 3.21 17.16
N ASP A 179 -17.17 2.46 17.44
CA ASP A 179 -18.52 2.79 16.96
C ASP A 179 -19.04 4.15 17.46
N GLU A 180 -18.51 4.65 18.59
CA GLU A 180 -18.87 5.96 19.16
C GLU A 180 -18.60 7.14 18.22
N VAL A 181 -17.69 7.03 17.24
CA VAL A 181 -17.41 8.13 16.31
C VAL A 181 -18.38 8.18 15.12
N PHE A 182 -19.29 7.22 15.00
CA PHE A 182 -20.29 7.18 13.93
C PHE A 182 -21.66 7.54 14.51
N LEU A 183 -22.38 8.44 13.85
CA LEU A 183 -23.71 8.86 14.27
C LEU A 183 -24.76 8.02 13.53
N ASP A 184 -25.69 7.43 14.30
CA ASP A 184 -26.88 6.79 13.73
C ASP A 184 -27.74 7.86 13.05
N VAL A 185 -27.74 7.90 11.72
CA VAL A 185 -28.65 8.73 10.96
C VAL A 185 -30.00 7.99 10.89
N GLU A 186 -31.08 8.59 11.39
CA GLU A 186 -32.41 7.94 11.49
C GLU A 186 -33.11 7.77 10.12
N GLU A 187 -32.49 8.14 9.00
CA GLU A 187 -33.07 7.99 7.66
C GLU A 187 -32.62 6.65 7.04
N GLU A 188 -33.60 5.82 6.69
CA GLU A 188 -33.48 4.39 6.32
C GLU A 188 -32.59 4.06 5.10
N GLU A 189 -31.83 5.02 4.56
CA GLU A 189 -31.03 4.88 3.33
C GLU A 189 -29.56 5.37 3.44
N GLU A 190 -29.11 5.96 4.55
CA GLU A 190 -27.71 6.42 4.71
C GLU A 190 -26.95 5.61 5.78
N GLU A 191 -25.73 5.19 5.47
CA GLU A 191 -24.80 4.55 6.42
C GLU A 191 -24.42 5.53 7.54
N ALA A 192 -24.01 5.01 8.70
CA ALA A 192 -23.69 5.84 9.87
C ALA A 192 -22.54 6.81 9.56
N ASP A 193 -22.80 8.12 9.68
CA ASP A 193 -21.85 9.15 9.24
C ASP A 193 -20.76 9.40 10.30
N PHE A 194 -19.52 9.58 9.85
CA PHE A 194 -18.37 9.84 10.71
C PHE A 194 -18.46 11.24 11.33
N SER A 195 -18.27 11.33 12.65
CA SER A 195 -18.31 12.59 13.39
C SER A 195 -16.94 13.02 13.89
N PHE A 196 -16.31 13.94 13.16
CA PHE A 196 -15.06 14.59 13.58
C PHE A 196 -15.16 15.21 14.99
N GLY A 197 -16.27 15.89 15.28
CA GLY A 197 -16.50 16.49 16.59
C GLY A 197 -16.55 15.47 17.74
N THR A 198 -17.07 14.26 17.50
CA THR A 198 -17.06 13.17 18.48
C THR A 198 -15.67 12.58 18.63
N LEU A 199 -14.94 12.37 17.53
CA LEU A 199 -13.54 11.95 17.57
C LEU A 199 -12.68 12.89 18.44
N VAL A 200 -12.83 14.21 18.26
CA VAL A 200 -12.14 15.22 19.08
C VAL A 200 -12.52 15.12 20.57
N ASN A 201 -13.78 14.85 20.90
CA ASN A 201 -14.21 14.67 22.29
C ASN A 201 -13.51 13.47 22.96
N ILE A 202 -13.42 12.35 22.25
CA ILE A 202 -12.82 11.11 22.77
C ILE A 202 -11.32 11.30 22.99
N ILE A 203 -10.63 11.95 22.04
CA ILE A 203 -9.21 12.32 22.18
C ILE A 203 -8.99 13.27 23.36
N LYS A 204 -9.86 14.28 23.52
CA LYS A 204 -9.83 15.22 24.65
C LYS A 204 -10.00 14.53 26.01
N GLU A 205 -10.77 13.45 26.06
CA GLU A 205 -10.92 12.59 27.25
C GLU A 205 -9.70 11.69 27.52
N GLY A 206 -8.73 11.65 26.61
CA GLY A 206 -7.53 10.80 26.69
C GLY A 206 -7.82 9.33 26.37
N ARG A 207 -8.95 9.05 25.72
CA ARG A 207 -9.33 7.72 25.24
C ARG A 207 -8.80 7.48 23.84
N SER A 208 -8.49 6.23 23.51
CA SER A 208 -8.17 5.85 22.13
C SER A 208 -9.46 5.73 21.32
N VAL A 209 -9.42 6.25 20.09
CA VAL A 209 -10.49 6.11 19.09
C VAL A 209 -10.31 4.87 18.22
N LEU A 210 -9.19 4.16 18.36
CA LEU A 210 -8.89 2.97 17.60
C LEU A 210 -9.47 1.74 18.32
N LYS A 211 -10.12 0.86 17.56
CA LYS A 211 -10.37 -0.51 18.01
C LYS A 211 -9.03 -1.21 18.17
N LYS A 212 -8.97 -2.20 19.07
CA LYS A 212 -7.84 -3.13 19.10
C LYS A 212 -7.89 -3.97 17.83
N ILE A 213 -7.24 -3.49 16.77
CA ILE A 213 -7.05 -4.24 15.54
C ILE A 213 -6.13 -5.40 15.92
N ASN A 214 -6.71 -6.59 16.11
CA ASN A 214 -5.91 -7.79 16.27
C ASN A 214 -5.13 -7.98 14.96
N GLU A 215 -3.82 -8.16 15.04
CA GLU A 215 -2.98 -8.49 13.89
C GLU A 215 -3.61 -9.68 13.13
N SER A 216 -4.15 -9.36 11.95
CA SER A 216 -4.80 -10.21 10.97
C SER A 216 -5.96 -11.10 11.46
N PRO A 217 -7.15 -11.04 10.83
CA PRO A 217 -8.03 -12.20 10.78
C PRO A 217 -7.38 -13.24 9.86
N THR A 218 -6.30 -13.89 10.31
CA THR A 218 -5.89 -15.16 9.68
C THR A 218 -6.90 -16.20 10.13
N ASN A 219 -8.07 -16.19 9.48
CA ASN A 219 -8.89 -17.37 9.41
C ASN A 219 -8.07 -18.34 8.54
N LYS A 220 -7.10 -19.03 9.17
CA LYS A 220 -6.22 -20.01 8.52
C LYS A 220 -7.10 -21.19 8.12
N LYS A 221 -7.84 -21.05 7.02
CA LYS A 221 -8.38 -22.20 6.31
C LYS A 221 -7.19 -23.11 6.03
N ALA A 222 -7.35 -24.41 6.29
CA ALA A 222 -6.32 -25.37 5.93
C ALA A 222 -6.09 -25.27 4.42
N VAL A 223 -4.95 -24.72 4.04
CA VAL A 223 -4.56 -24.58 2.64
C VAL A 223 -4.04 -25.93 2.16
N HIS A 224 -4.60 -26.43 1.08
CA HIS A 224 -4.06 -27.61 0.42
C HIS A 224 -2.77 -27.22 -0.30
N LEU A 225 -1.62 -27.70 0.19
CA LEU A 225 -0.32 -27.49 -0.45
C LEU A 225 -0.17 -28.43 -1.65
N TYR A 226 0.29 -27.91 -2.78
CA TYR A 226 0.55 -28.70 -4.00
C TYR A 226 1.79 -29.62 -3.81
N PHE A 227 2.84 -29.10 -3.18
CA PHE A 227 3.99 -29.84 -2.68
C PHE A 227 3.86 -30.07 -1.18
N THR A 228 3.90 -31.34 -0.76
CA THR A 228 3.77 -31.76 0.64
C THR A 228 5.11 -32.14 1.30
N HIS A 229 6.17 -32.27 0.50
CA HIS A 229 7.54 -32.55 0.94
C HIS A 229 8.51 -31.74 0.08
N ASN A 230 9.66 -31.35 0.65
CA ASN A 230 10.65 -30.49 0.01
C ASN A 230 11.91 -31.24 -0.47
N THR A 231 11.85 -32.56 -0.60
CA THR A 231 12.98 -33.34 -1.10
C THR A 231 13.18 -33.11 -2.61
N ILE A 232 14.43 -33.11 -3.06
CA ILE A 232 14.75 -33.16 -4.50
C ILE A 232 14.52 -34.61 -4.95
N ASN A 233 13.45 -34.85 -5.71
CA ASN A 233 13.08 -36.18 -6.18
C ASN A 233 12.28 -36.09 -7.50
N GLU A 234 12.11 -37.23 -8.16
CA GLU A 234 11.32 -37.36 -9.38
C GLU A 234 9.90 -36.77 -9.21
N GLU A 235 9.20 -37.10 -8.13
CA GLU A 235 7.81 -36.67 -7.91
C GLU A 235 7.68 -35.14 -7.97
N ASN A 236 8.54 -34.41 -7.27
CA ASN A 236 8.52 -32.96 -7.20
C ASN A 236 8.97 -32.33 -8.51
N ILE A 237 9.95 -32.93 -9.19
CA ILE A 237 10.39 -32.50 -10.53
C ILE A 237 9.24 -32.62 -11.54
N LEU A 238 8.54 -33.76 -11.58
CA LEU A 238 7.38 -33.97 -12.44
C LEU A 238 6.22 -33.04 -12.08
N LYS A 239 5.96 -32.81 -10.79
CA LYS A 239 4.96 -31.84 -10.34
C LYS A 239 5.28 -30.41 -10.77
N LEU A 240 6.54 -29.97 -10.73
CA LEU A 240 6.93 -28.65 -11.24
C LEU A 240 6.61 -28.50 -12.73
N THR A 241 6.74 -29.57 -13.52
CA THR A 241 6.38 -29.53 -14.95
C THR A 241 4.89 -29.52 -15.23
N GLN A 242 4.06 -29.79 -14.22
CA GLN A 242 2.60 -29.84 -14.33
C GLN A 242 1.91 -28.70 -13.56
N CYS A 243 2.69 -27.83 -12.91
CA CYS A 243 2.15 -26.72 -12.14
C CYS A 243 1.64 -25.60 -13.06
N ILE A 244 0.83 -24.70 -12.49
CA ILE A 244 0.18 -23.59 -13.17
C ILE A 244 1.16 -22.64 -13.88
N LEU A 245 2.41 -22.56 -13.43
CA LEU A 245 3.43 -21.74 -14.05
C LEU A 245 3.90 -22.29 -15.40
N MET A 246 3.68 -23.59 -15.67
CA MET A 246 4.05 -24.18 -16.96
C MET A 246 3.07 -23.74 -18.05
N PRO A 247 3.50 -22.94 -19.04
CA PRO A 247 2.64 -22.51 -20.12
C PRO A 247 2.31 -23.66 -21.07
N SER A 248 1.18 -23.57 -21.77
CA SER A 248 0.74 -24.58 -22.73
C SER A 248 1.47 -24.51 -24.08
N ASP A 249 2.09 -23.37 -24.40
CA ASP A 249 2.69 -23.07 -25.71
C ASP A 249 4.22 -23.04 -25.71
N LYS A 250 4.87 -23.06 -24.53
CA LYS A 250 6.32 -23.01 -24.38
C LYS A 250 6.84 -24.18 -23.55
N PRO A 251 8.06 -24.68 -23.83
CA PRO A 251 8.60 -25.84 -23.13
C PRO A 251 9.23 -25.49 -21.76
N SER A 252 9.07 -24.26 -21.26
CA SER A 252 9.68 -23.85 -19.98
C SER A 252 9.03 -22.60 -19.41
N PHE A 253 9.13 -22.44 -18.10
CA PHE A 253 8.90 -21.17 -17.41
C PHE A 253 10.15 -20.73 -16.66
N ARG A 254 10.25 -19.43 -16.39
CA ARG A 254 11.37 -18.83 -15.65
C ARG A 254 10.92 -17.61 -14.87
N PHE A 255 11.52 -17.37 -13.71
CA PHE A 255 11.27 -16.20 -12.88
C PHE A 255 12.44 -15.93 -11.93
N TRP A 256 12.44 -14.74 -11.33
CA TRP A 256 13.37 -14.36 -10.27
C TRP A 256 12.59 -14.24 -8.96
N GLU A 257 13.18 -14.69 -7.86
CA GLU A 257 12.66 -14.50 -6.51
C GLU A 257 13.83 -14.33 -5.53
N GLN A 258 13.83 -13.26 -4.73
CA GLN A 258 14.89 -12.97 -3.74
C GLN A 258 16.32 -13.12 -4.33
N ASP A 259 16.56 -12.54 -5.50
CA ASP A 259 17.83 -12.59 -6.25
C ASP A 259 18.26 -13.99 -6.75
N VAL A 260 17.39 -15.00 -6.64
CA VAL A 260 17.61 -16.32 -7.22
C VAL A 260 16.76 -16.47 -8.48
N PHE A 261 17.41 -16.91 -9.56
CA PHE A 261 16.72 -17.21 -10.80
C PHE A 261 16.37 -18.69 -10.87
N PHE A 262 15.16 -18.97 -11.32
CA PHE A 262 14.65 -20.31 -11.55
C PHE A 262 14.24 -20.49 -13.01
N LYS A 263 14.55 -21.66 -13.58
CA LYS A 263 14.00 -22.12 -14.85
C LYS A 263 13.64 -23.59 -14.75
N VAL A 264 12.41 -23.94 -15.06
CA VAL A 264 11.93 -25.32 -15.16
C VAL A 264 11.59 -25.61 -16.61
N GLN A 265 12.03 -26.74 -17.12
CA GLN A 265 11.97 -27.07 -18.54
C GLN A 265 11.45 -28.50 -18.77
N LEU A 266 10.56 -28.62 -19.75
CA LEU A 266 10.07 -29.87 -20.31
C LEU A 266 11.08 -30.48 -21.28
N GLU A 267 10.94 -31.78 -21.47
CA GLU A 267 11.61 -32.47 -22.56
C GLU A 267 11.14 -31.88 -23.91
N HIS A 268 12.09 -31.40 -24.71
CA HIS A 268 11.79 -30.86 -26.04
C HIS A 268 13.04 -30.89 -26.92
N ILE A 269 12.82 -30.73 -28.23
CA ILE A 269 13.90 -30.48 -29.18
C ILE A 269 13.99 -28.96 -29.37
N ASP A 270 15.15 -28.38 -29.09
CA ASP A 270 15.34 -26.94 -29.24
C ASP A 270 15.53 -26.50 -30.70
N ALA A 271 15.70 -25.20 -30.92
CA ALA A 271 15.84 -24.63 -32.26
C ALA A 271 17.08 -25.13 -33.03
N ASP A 272 18.08 -25.63 -32.32
CA ASP A 272 19.32 -26.18 -32.88
C ASP A 272 19.21 -27.69 -33.15
N GLY A 273 18.09 -28.31 -32.79
CA GLY A 273 17.84 -29.74 -32.95
C GLY A 273 18.42 -30.58 -31.82
N GLU A 274 18.84 -29.96 -30.71
CA GLU A 274 19.33 -30.67 -29.53
C GLU A 274 18.16 -31.13 -28.66
N GLU A 275 18.23 -32.39 -28.23
CA GLU A 275 17.32 -32.95 -27.24
C GLU A 275 17.63 -32.33 -25.88
N ARG A 276 16.61 -31.76 -25.25
CA ARG A 276 16.70 -31.15 -23.93
C ARG A 276 15.94 -32.02 -22.95
N ASP A 277 16.58 -32.38 -21.86
CA ASP A 277 15.95 -33.16 -20.80
C ASP A 277 15.01 -32.33 -19.94
N LEU A 278 14.15 -33.05 -19.22
CA LEU A 278 13.38 -32.50 -18.13
C LEU A 278 14.34 -32.04 -17.02
N SER A 279 14.37 -30.72 -16.79
CA SER A 279 15.38 -30.11 -15.93
C SER A 279 14.88 -28.91 -15.14
N VAL A 280 15.54 -28.68 -14.02
CA VAL A 280 15.42 -27.49 -13.18
C VAL A 280 16.79 -26.85 -13.08
N TYR A 281 16.89 -25.61 -13.51
CA TYR A 281 18.07 -24.78 -13.39
C TYR A 281 17.80 -23.67 -12.36
N MET A 282 18.76 -23.47 -11.46
CA MET A 282 18.70 -22.43 -10.44
C MET A 282 20.04 -21.71 -10.37
N ASN A 283 20.05 -20.39 -10.16
CA ASN A 283 21.29 -19.71 -9.79
C ASN A 283 21.04 -18.60 -8.77
N ASP A 284 21.89 -18.60 -7.75
CA ASP A 284 21.96 -17.57 -6.73
C ASP A 284 23.21 -16.69 -6.96
N ASN A 285 23.65 -15.95 -5.95
CA ASN A 285 24.82 -15.08 -6.01
C ASN A 285 26.17 -15.80 -5.82
N ARG A 286 26.19 -17.14 -5.70
CA ARG A 286 27.39 -17.97 -5.47
C ARG A 286 27.53 -19.10 -6.48
N HIS A 287 26.42 -19.74 -6.82
CA HIS A 287 26.39 -21.01 -7.53
C HIS A 287 25.32 -21.04 -8.61
N HIS A 288 25.58 -21.88 -9.61
CA HIS A 288 24.59 -22.41 -10.52
C HIS A 288 24.33 -23.87 -10.15
N TYR A 289 23.07 -24.27 -10.22
CA TYR A 289 22.60 -25.62 -9.98
C TYR A 289 21.84 -26.11 -11.21
N TYR A 290 22.11 -27.34 -11.62
CA TYR A 290 21.38 -28.01 -12.69
C TYR A 290 20.91 -29.38 -12.19
N ILE A 291 19.60 -29.59 -12.16
CA ILE A 291 18.94 -30.80 -11.71
C ILE A 291 18.20 -31.37 -12.92
N TRP A 292 18.37 -32.65 -13.22
CA TRP A 292 17.65 -33.30 -14.32
C TRP A 292 17.20 -34.70 -13.91
N LEU A 293 16.22 -35.21 -14.65
CA LEU A 293 15.72 -36.57 -14.49
C LEU A 293 16.32 -37.46 -15.58
N GLU A 294 17.03 -38.50 -15.17
CA GLU A 294 17.60 -39.51 -16.06
C GLU A 294 16.53 -40.46 -16.61
N GLN A 295 16.84 -41.16 -17.70
CA GLN A 295 15.93 -42.16 -18.28
C GLN A 295 15.58 -43.31 -17.34
N ASP A 296 16.43 -43.58 -16.34
CA ASP A 296 16.19 -44.60 -15.31
C ASP A 296 15.45 -44.06 -14.08
N HIS A 297 14.93 -42.84 -14.16
CA HIS A 297 14.23 -42.09 -13.10
C HIS A 297 15.13 -41.69 -11.91
N SER A 298 16.44 -41.81 -12.02
CA SER A 298 17.37 -41.21 -11.06
C SER A 298 17.47 -39.70 -11.26
N VAL A 299 17.80 -38.98 -10.18
CA VAL A 299 17.97 -37.53 -10.22
C VAL A 299 19.46 -37.21 -10.26
N GLY A 300 19.89 -36.52 -11.32
CA GLY A 300 21.23 -35.98 -11.42
C GLY A 300 21.30 -34.56 -10.87
N LEU A 301 22.40 -34.21 -10.21
CA LEU A 301 22.65 -32.88 -9.65
C LEU A 301 24.07 -32.40 -10.00
N LEU A 302 24.15 -31.24 -10.65
CA LEU A 302 25.39 -30.53 -10.90
C LEU A 302 25.41 -29.18 -10.18
N ARG A 303 26.58 -28.79 -9.68
CA ARG A 303 26.87 -27.46 -9.12
C ARG A 303 28.09 -26.85 -9.81
N ARG A 304 28.09 -25.54 -10.03
CA ARG A 304 29.32 -24.78 -10.34
C ARG A 304 29.28 -23.42 -9.66
N THR A 305 30.45 -22.85 -9.38
CA THR A 305 30.57 -21.46 -8.91
C THR A 305 30.25 -20.46 -10.03
N ILE A 306 29.87 -19.23 -9.65
CA ILE A 306 29.59 -18.13 -10.60
C ILE A 306 30.84 -17.60 -11.33
N ASP A 307 32.04 -17.95 -10.85
CA ASP A 307 33.29 -17.49 -11.45
C ASP A 307 33.44 -17.98 -12.90
N GLU A 308 33.84 -17.07 -13.80
CA GLU A 308 34.06 -17.38 -15.21
C GLU A 308 35.06 -18.53 -15.38
N GLY A 309 34.67 -19.56 -16.13
CA GLY A 309 35.51 -20.73 -16.39
C GLY A 309 35.42 -21.86 -15.36
N SER A 310 34.55 -21.74 -14.36
CA SER A 310 34.28 -22.81 -13.39
C SER A 310 33.66 -24.04 -14.07
N GLU A 311 34.17 -25.22 -13.74
CA GLU A 311 33.64 -26.51 -14.23
C GLU A 311 32.42 -26.97 -13.42
N TRP A 312 31.58 -27.80 -14.02
CA TRP A 312 30.46 -28.44 -13.32
C TRP A 312 30.94 -29.62 -12.48
N GLU A 313 30.59 -29.61 -11.21
CA GLU A 313 30.83 -30.69 -10.25
C GLU A 313 29.57 -31.54 -10.09
N ASP A 314 29.71 -32.86 -10.19
CA ASP A 314 28.64 -33.81 -9.86
C ASP A 314 28.52 -33.96 -8.35
N ILE A 315 27.36 -33.58 -7.83
CA ILE A 315 27.04 -33.57 -6.40
C ILE A 315 25.91 -34.55 -6.07
N SER A 316 25.58 -35.46 -6.99
CA SER A 316 24.46 -36.40 -6.84
C SER A 316 24.63 -37.37 -5.66
N GLU A 317 25.88 -37.63 -5.24
CA GLU A 317 26.22 -38.49 -4.09
C GLU A 317 26.56 -37.72 -2.80
N GLU A 318 26.44 -36.38 -2.77
CA GLU A 318 26.73 -35.57 -1.59
C GLU A 318 25.72 -35.82 -0.44
N SER A 319 26.16 -35.64 0.81
CA SER A 319 25.29 -35.79 1.97
C SER A 319 24.32 -34.61 2.14
N GLN A 320 23.22 -34.78 2.88
CA GLN A 320 22.24 -33.71 3.12
C GLN A 320 22.84 -32.42 3.73
N GLU A 321 23.87 -32.54 4.57
CA GLU A 321 24.56 -31.36 5.14
C GLU A 321 25.33 -30.56 4.07
N GLN A 322 25.87 -31.25 3.05
CA GLN A 322 26.59 -30.62 1.93
C GLN A 322 25.64 -30.01 0.90
N LEU A 323 24.40 -30.53 0.83
CA LEU A 323 23.32 -30.03 -0.04
C LEU A 323 22.46 -28.94 0.61
N ALA A 324 22.89 -28.35 1.74
CA ALA A 324 22.08 -27.35 2.46
C ALA A 324 21.72 -26.13 1.58
N GLU A 325 22.69 -25.56 0.85
CA GLU A 325 22.48 -24.36 0.03
C GLU A 325 21.51 -24.61 -1.15
N ILE A 326 21.66 -25.75 -1.85
CA ILE A 326 20.73 -26.13 -2.91
C ILE A 326 19.35 -26.48 -2.34
N SER A 327 19.28 -27.06 -1.13
CA SER A 327 18.02 -27.36 -0.44
C SER A 327 17.22 -26.09 -0.12
N ASP A 328 17.90 -24.99 0.22
CA ASP A 328 17.25 -23.70 0.45
C ASP A 328 16.65 -23.13 -0.84
N CYS A 329 17.44 -23.10 -1.93
CA CYS A 329 16.96 -22.68 -3.26
C CYS A 329 15.80 -23.55 -3.75
N TRP A 330 15.92 -24.87 -3.59
CA TRP A 330 14.88 -25.83 -3.96
C TRP A 330 13.60 -25.63 -3.15
N THR A 331 13.71 -25.47 -1.83
CA THR A 331 12.56 -25.20 -0.96
C THR A 331 11.88 -23.89 -1.35
N MET A 332 12.66 -22.87 -1.74
CA MET A 332 12.13 -21.61 -2.25
C MET A 332 11.33 -21.83 -3.55
N LEU A 333 11.89 -22.53 -4.54
CA LEU A 333 11.19 -22.85 -5.80
C LEU A 333 9.84 -23.55 -5.55
N LEU A 334 9.83 -24.59 -4.70
CA LEU A 334 8.60 -25.31 -4.38
C LEU A 334 7.60 -24.42 -3.64
N THR A 335 8.08 -23.49 -2.81
CA THR A 335 7.23 -22.53 -2.10
C THR A 335 6.62 -21.53 -3.08
N CYS A 336 7.40 -20.98 -4.02
CA CYS A 336 6.89 -20.10 -5.08
C CYS A 336 5.84 -20.81 -5.94
N ALA A 337 6.09 -22.06 -6.34
CA ALA A 337 5.14 -22.85 -7.11
C ALA A 337 3.87 -23.19 -6.30
N ASN A 338 3.98 -23.48 -5.00
CA ASN A 338 2.82 -23.62 -4.11
C ASN A 338 1.98 -22.34 -4.04
N MET A 339 2.63 -21.18 -3.93
CA MET A 339 1.97 -19.87 -3.90
C MET A 339 1.27 -19.57 -5.23
N ALA A 340 1.94 -19.84 -6.35
CA ALA A 340 1.35 -19.74 -7.68
C ALA A 340 0.10 -20.61 -7.82
N GLU A 341 0.18 -21.88 -7.43
CA GLU A 341 -0.94 -22.83 -7.43
C GLU A 341 -2.12 -22.38 -6.56
N LEU A 342 -1.82 -21.76 -5.42
CA LEU A 342 -2.80 -21.27 -4.46
C LEU A 342 -3.55 -20.03 -4.96
N TYR A 343 -2.85 -19.10 -5.61
CA TYR A 343 -3.41 -17.80 -5.95
C TYR A 343 -3.80 -17.65 -7.42
N LEU A 344 -2.95 -18.07 -8.36
CA LEU A 344 -3.19 -17.84 -9.79
C LEU A 344 -4.43 -18.58 -10.31
N ARG A 345 -4.85 -19.67 -9.66
CA ARG A 345 -6.09 -20.40 -10.00
C ARG A 345 -7.38 -19.69 -9.63
N ASN A 346 -7.34 -18.68 -8.75
CA ASN A 346 -8.55 -18.10 -8.18
C ASN A 346 -9.28 -17.14 -9.12
N ILE A 347 -8.61 -16.71 -10.20
CA ILE A 347 -9.18 -15.83 -11.22
C ILE A 347 -9.10 -16.56 -12.56
N GLU A 348 -10.26 -16.86 -13.12
CA GLU A 348 -10.36 -17.51 -14.42
C GLU A 348 -10.07 -16.52 -15.55
N VAL A 349 -9.25 -16.93 -16.52
CA VAL A 349 -8.94 -16.14 -17.72
C VAL A 349 -10.23 -15.74 -18.46
N GLN A 350 -11.13 -16.70 -18.65
CA GLN A 350 -12.42 -16.47 -19.32
C GLN A 350 -13.26 -15.40 -18.62
N TYR A 351 -13.24 -15.35 -17.29
CA TYR A 351 -13.98 -14.33 -16.55
C TYR A 351 -13.50 -12.92 -16.87
N VAL A 352 -12.18 -12.71 -16.92
CA VAL A 352 -11.59 -11.41 -17.27
C VAL A 352 -11.85 -11.06 -18.74
N GLU A 353 -11.75 -12.04 -19.64
CA GLU A 353 -12.13 -11.86 -21.05
C GLU A 353 -13.59 -11.43 -21.19
N ASP A 354 -14.52 -12.12 -20.53
CA ASP A 354 -15.96 -11.83 -20.59
C ASP A 354 -16.28 -10.43 -20.08
N ILE A 355 -15.64 -10.00 -18.98
CA ILE A 355 -15.78 -8.63 -18.45
C ILE A 355 -15.26 -7.61 -19.45
N LEU A 356 -14.05 -7.80 -20.00
CA LEU A 356 -13.48 -6.84 -20.95
C LEU A 356 -14.28 -6.77 -22.24
N GLN A 357 -14.97 -7.84 -22.65
CA GLN A 357 -15.85 -7.86 -23.83
C GLN A 357 -17.27 -7.35 -23.55
N HIS A 358 -17.62 -7.04 -22.30
CA HIS A 358 -18.96 -6.60 -21.96
C HIS A 358 -19.24 -5.21 -22.57
N PRO A 359 -20.43 -4.96 -23.18
CA PRO A 359 -20.72 -3.70 -23.88
C PRO A 359 -20.50 -2.44 -23.03
N VAL A 360 -20.94 -2.46 -21.77
CA VAL A 360 -20.76 -1.34 -20.82
C VAL A 360 -19.27 -0.99 -20.62
N ILE A 361 -18.39 -2.01 -20.63
CA ILE A 361 -16.94 -1.80 -20.48
C ILE A 361 -16.32 -1.30 -21.79
N GLN A 362 -16.78 -1.83 -22.93
CA GLN A 362 -16.31 -1.38 -24.24
C GLN A 362 -16.66 0.08 -24.51
N GLU A 363 -17.83 0.54 -24.09
CA GLU A 363 -18.25 1.95 -24.20
C GLU A 363 -17.33 2.87 -23.37
N LEU A 364 -17.02 2.51 -22.12
CA LEU A 364 -16.11 3.28 -21.27
C LEU A 364 -14.71 3.43 -21.85
N VAL A 365 -14.15 2.37 -22.44
CA VAL A 365 -12.80 2.42 -23.03
C VAL A 365 -12.77 3.23 -24.35
N SER A 366 -13.93 3.52 -24.94
CA SER A 366 -14.02 4.24 -26.23
C SER A 366 -14.14 5.76 -26.08
N GLU A 367 -14.44 6.27 -24.89
CA GLU A 367 -14.56 7.70 -24.60
C GLU A 367 -13.19 8.26 -24.13
N GLU A 368 -12.46 8.85 -25.08
CA GLU A 368 -11.30 9.77 -24.97
C GLU A 368 -10.06 9.35 -24.12
N GLU A 369 -8.96 9.06 -24.82
CA GLU A 369 -7.62 8.70 -24.31
C GLU A 369 -6.83 9.81 -23.56
N GLU A 370 -7.44 10.93 -23.14
CA GLU A 370 -6.67 12.04 -22.56
C GLU A 370 -7.29 12.60 -21.26
N GLU A 371 -6.80 12.04 -20.15
CA GLU A 371 -6.85 12.53 -18.77
C GLU A 371 -8.14 12.31 -17.94
N VAL A 372 -7.90 11.82 -16.71
CA VAL A 372 -8.81 11.59 -15.56
C VAL A 372 -9.22 10.10 -15.40
N ASP A 373 -9.33 9.64 -14.15
CA ASP A 373 -9.68 8.27 -13.72
C ASP A 373 -11.08 7.86 -14.26
N ASP A 374 -11.19 7.54 -15.56
CA ASP A 374 -12.42 7.13 -16.26
C ASP A 374 -12.78 5.65 -16.00
N GLY A 375 -12.70 5.28 -14.72
CA GLY A 375 -13.10 3.98 -14.22
C GLY A 375 -14.43 4.01 -13.47
N PHE A 376 -14.88 2.85 -13.03
CA PHE A 376 -15.95 2.77 -12.06
C PHE A 376 -15.43 2.97 -10.64
N TRP A 377 -16.11 3.82 -9.89
CA TRP A 377 -15.81 4.09 -8.49
C TRP A 377 -16.64 3.21 -7.55
N ASP A 378 -15.96 2.53 -6.62
CA ASP A 378 -16.51 1.72 -5.52
C ASP A 378 -15.85 2.18 -4.23
N GLY A 379 -16.46 3.16 -3.58
CA GLY A 379 -15.81 3.86 -2.47
C GLY A 379 -14.59 4.66 -2.98
N SER A 380 -13.51 4.61 -2.19
CA SER A 380 -12.22 5.22 -2.56
C SER A 380 -11.43 4.42 -3.62
N LYS A 381 -12.03 3.39 -4.23
CA LYS A 381 -11.37 2.52 -5.21
C LYS A 381 -11.86 2.86 -6.62
N CYS A 382 -10.93 2.90 -7.56
CA CYS A 382 -11.25 3.06 -8.98
C CYS A 382 -10.91 1.79 -9.75
N TYR A 383 -11.86 1.32 -10.55
CA TYR A 383 -11.71 0.18 -11.46
C TYR A 383 -11.64 0.66 -12.90
N SER A 384 -10.46 0.60 -13.50
CA SER A 384 -10.25 0.98 -14.90
C SER A 384 -9.88 -0.23 -15.75
N PHE A 385 -10.03 -0.05 -17.07
CA PHE A 385 -9.97 -1.14 -18.04
C PHE A 385 -9.14 -0.72 -19.23
N ARG A 386 -8.38 -1.66 -19.79
CA ARG A 386 -7.67 -1.47 -21.04
C ARG A 386 -7.96 -2.61 -21.98
N GLN A 387 -8.38 -2.29 -23.21
CA GLN A 387 -8.54 -3.28 -24.27
C GLN A 387 -7.20 -3.69 -24.86
N ALA A 388 -7.16 -4.93 -25.36
CA ALA A 388 -5.99 -5.40 -26.08
C ALA A 388 -5.84 -4.61 -27.40
N HIS A 389 -4.68 -4.01 -27.61
CA HIS A 389 -4.37 -3.26 -28.83
C HIS A 389 -2.86 -3.32 -29.11
N THR A 390 -2.48 -2.92 -30.32
CA THR A 390 -1.07 -2.76 -30.69
C THR A 390 -0.74 -1.29 -30.62
N ASP A 391 0.32 -0.94 -29.90
CA ASP A 391 0.76 0.45 -29.79
C ASP A 391 1.50 0.94 -31.06
N GLU A 392 1.96 2.19 -31.04
CA GLU A 392 2.65 2.83 -32.16
C GLU A 392 3.98 2.14 -32.53
N ASP A 393 4.61 1.46 -31.57
CA ASP A 393 5.87 0.74 -31.75
C ASP A 393 5.66 -0.68 -32.29
N GLY A 394 4.40 -1.12 -32.39
CA GLY A 394 4.03 -2.45 -32.88
C GLY A 394 3.98 -3.51 -31.77
N ASP A 395 4.09 -3.12 -30.51
CA ASP A 395 4.03 -4.02 -29.36
C ASP A 395 2.57 -4.30 -28.99
N LEU A 396 2.28 -5.58 -28.71
CA LEU A 396 0.96 -6.01 -28.29
C LEU A 396 0.76 -5.67 -26.81
N LEU A 397 -0.11 -4.72 -26.54
CA LEU A 397 -0.60 -4.42 -25.20
C LEU A 397 -1.79 -5.31 -24.89
N HIS A 398 -1.64 -6.18 -23.90
CA HIS A 398 -2.68 -7.11 -23.48
C HIS A 398 -3.82 -6.40 -22.73
N GLY A 399 -5.02 -6.96 -22.87
CA GLY A 399 -6.19 -6.52 -22.10
C GLY A 399 -5.97 -6.70 -20.60
N ARG A 400 -6.42 -5.73 -19.81
CA ARG A 400 -6.27 -5.76 -18.36
C ARG A 400 -7.36 -5.00 -17.62
N ILE A 401 -7.56 -5.41 -16.37
CA ILE A 401 -8.31 -4.68 -15.34
C ILE A 401 -7.29 -4.08 -14.38
N GLU A 402 -7.51 -2.84 -13.97
CA GLU A 402 -6.66 -2.11 -13.03
C GLU A 402 -7.52 -1.66 -11.84
N ILE A 403 -7.00 -1.87 -10.64
CA ILE A 403 -7.67 -1.46 -9.40
C ILE A 403 -6.74 -0.49 -8.69
N LYS A 404 -7.13 0.78 -8.64
CA LYS A 404 -6.51 1.81 -7.81
C LYS A 404 -7.04 1.69 -6.38
N THR A 405 -6.14 1.58 -5.42
CA THR A 405 -6.46 1.49 -4.00
C THR A 405 -6.48 2.87 -3.33
N PRO A 406 -7.11 3.01 -2.15
CA PRO A 406 -7.22 4.29 -1.46
C PRO A 406 -5.87 4.96 -1.13
N ASP A 407 -4.83 4.15 -0.90
CA ASP A 407 -3.46 4.62 -0.67
C ASP A 407 -2.70 4.95 -1.96
N GLY A 408 -3.35 4.85 -3.14
CA GLY A 408 -2.77 5.19 -4.44
C GLY A 408 -1.97 4.09 -5.11
N ALA A 409 -1.96 2.86 -4.56
CA ALA A 409 -1.35 1.71 -5.21
C ALA A 409 -2.25 1.19 -6.35
N TYR A 410 -1.67 0.42 -7.28
CA TYR A 410 -2.42 -0.27 -8.33
C TYR A 410 -2.19 -1.76 -8.31
N TYR A 411 -3.28 -2.51 -8.48
CA TYR A 411 -3.27 -3.95 -8.78
C TYR A 411 -3.74 -4.16 -10.22
N PHE A 412 -2.93 -4.83 -11.03
CA PHE A 412 -3.25 -5.11 -12.43
C PHE A 412 -3.52 -6.59 -12.65
N TYR A 413 -4.53 -6.89 -13.45
CA TYR A 413 -4.97 -8.25 -13.81
C TYR A 413 -4.94 -8.36 -15.33
N THR A 414 -3.92 -9.00 -15.88
CA THR A 414 -3.58 -8.92 -17.31
C THR A 414 -3.72 -10.28 -18.02
N LEU A 415 -4.18 -10.24 -19.26
CA LEU A 415 -4.34 -11.40 -20.17
C LEU A 415 -3.08 -11.65 -21.03
N ASP A 416 -1.89 -11.53 -20.43
CA ASP A 416 -0.60 -11.78 -21.11
C ASP A 416 -0.11 -13.23 -20.96
N ASN A 417 -0.82 -14.03 -20.17
CA ASN A 417 -0.59 -15.46 -20.02
C ASN A 417 -1.87 -16.22 -20.40
N GLY A 418 -1.74 -17.22 -21.27
CA GLY A 418 -2.90 -17.99 -21.76
C GLY A 418 -3.44 -19.02 -20.76
N THR A 419 -2.77 -19.27 -19.64
CA THR A 419 -3.13 -20.29 -18.65
C THR A 419 -3.75 -19.70 -17.38
N TYR A 420 -3.37 -18.48 -17.02
CA TYR A 420 -3.86 -17.80 -15.82
C TYR A 420 -3.83 -16.28 -16.03
N VAL A 421 -4.55 -15.54 -15.19
CA VAL A 421 -4.49 -14.07 -15.19
C VAL A 421 -3.24 -13.61 -14.44
N SER A 422 -2.28 -13.03 -15.16
CA SER A 422 -1.07 -12.48 -14.54
C SER A 422 -1.42 -11.28 -13.68
N ARG A 423 -0.73 -11.17 -12.55
CA ARG A 423 -0.99 -10.13 -11.56
C ARG A 423 0.24 -9.32 -11.27
N TYR A 424 0.07 -8.02 -11.28
CA TYR A 424 1.13 -7.06 -11.07
C TYR A 424 0.72 -6.03 -10.04
N TYR A 425 1.72 -5.39 -9.46
CA TYR A 425 1.56 -4.36 -8.44
C TYR A 425 2.37 -3.13 -8.81
N GLN A 426 1.83 -1.96 -8.48
CA GLN A 426 2.56 -0.69 -8.49
C GLN A 426 2.33 -0.01 -7.13
N PRO A 427 3.40 0.28 -6.37
CA PRO A 427 3.25 0.96 -5.10
C PRO A 427 2.78 2.41 -5.26
N PRO A 428 2.26 3.03 -4.19
CA PRO A 428 1.93 4.45 -4.18
C PRO A 428 3.11 5.32 -4.61
N ASP A 429 2.81 6.41 -5.33
CA ASP A 429 3.78 7.44 -5.76
C ASP A 429 4.95 6.93 -6.63
N GLN A 430 4.88 5.71 -7.15
CA GLN A 430 5.86 5.17 -8.10
C GLN A 430 5.17 4.83 -9.41
N TYR A 431 5.85 5.15 -10.52
CA TYR A 431 5.39 4.78 -11.85
C TYR A 431 6.08 3.48 -12.27
N GLY A 432 5.27 2.50 -12.70
CA GLY A 432 5.80 1.26 -13.27
C GLY A 432 5.17 0.02 -12.66
N LYS A 433 4.68 -0.84 -13.55
CA LYS A 433 4.14 -2.15 -13.24
C LYS A 433 5.27 -3.10 -12.81
N GLN A 434 5.16 -3.71 -11.64
CA GLN A 434 6.12 -4.70 -11.11
C GLN A 434 5.47 -6.08 -10.97
N ASP A 435 6.25 -7.14 -11.20
CA ASP A 435 5.82 -8.51 -10.87
C ASP A 435 5.57 -8.61 -9.36
N MET A 436 4.49 -9.29 -8.97
CA MET A 436 4.26 -9.59 -7.55
C MET A 436 5.17 -10.74 -7.12
N PRO A 437 6.04 -10.56 -6.12
CA PRO A 437 6.87 -11.64 -5.60
C PRO A 437 6.01 -12.79 -5.10
N TYR A 438 6.36 -14.04 -5.42
CA TYR A 438 5.58 -15.20 -5.00
C TYR A 438 5.61 -15.39 -3.49
N LEU A 439 6.69 -14.96 -2.83
CA LEU A 439 6.84 -15.07 -1.37
C LEU A 439 6.19 -13.91 -0.60
N ASP A 440 5.59 -12.94 -1.29
CA ASP A 440 4.84 -11.85 -0.67
C ASP A 440 3.38 -12.25 -0.42
N LEU A 441 3.17 -13.09 0.60
CA LEU A 441 1.85 -13.60 0.96
C LEU A 441 0.79 -12.50 1.13
N ARG A 442 1.16 -11.38 1.75
CA ARG A 442 0.21 -10.30 2.05
C ARG A 442 -0.30 -9.64 0.78
N ARG A 443 0.58 -9.40 -0.19
CA ARG A 443 0.20 -8.82 -1.47
C ARG A 443 -0.71 -9.73 -2.29
N TRP A 444 -0.47 -11.05 -2.22
CA TRP A 444 -1.39 -12.03 -2.82
C TRP A 444 -2.76 -12.04 -2.14
N GLU A 445 -2.81 -12.01 -0.81
CA GLU A 445 -4.07 -11.90 -0.06
C GLU A 445 -4.82 -10.59 -0.35
N ALA A 446 -4.11 -9.47 -0.47
CA ALA A 446 -4.67 -8.19 -0.86
C ALA A 446 -5.30 -8.25 -2.25
N SER A 447 -4.55 -8.75 -3.24
CA SER A 447 -5.03 -8.93 -4.61
C SER A 447 -6.31 -9.77 -4.67
N GLU A 448 -6.39 -10.89 -3.93
CA GLU A 448 -7.61 -11.71 -3.86
C GLU A 448 -8.82 -10.95 -3.32
N ARG A 449 -8.63 -10.17 -2.25
CA ARG A 449 -9.70 -9.40 -1.62
C ARG A 449 -10.19 -8.28 -2.53
N TYR A 450 -9.26 -7.53 -3.14
CA TYR A 450 -9.61 -6.49 -4.11
C TYR A 450 -10.35 -7.06 -5.30
N PHE A 451 -9.86 -8.15 -5.89
CA PHE A 451 -10.55 -8.76 -7.03
C PHE A 451 -11.91 -9.35 -6.63
N THR A 452 -12.03 -9.94 -5.44
CA THR A 452 -13.32 -10.45 -4.94
C THR A 452 -14.34 -9.33 -4.77
N ARG A 453 -13.94 -8.18 -4.22
CA ARG A 453 -14.80 -7.00 -4.12
C ARG A 453 -15.18 -6.46 -5.50
N PHE A 454 -14.20 -6.35 -6.40
CA PHE A 454 -14.44 -5.97 -7.80
C PHE A 454 -15.49 -6.86 -8.46
N LYS A 455 -15.40 -8.19 -8.33
CA LYS A 455 -16.38 -9.14 -8.90
C LYS A 455 -17.80 -8.86 -8.41
N GLN A 456 -17.96 -8.57 -7.11
CA GLN A 456 -19.26 -8.27 -6.52
C GLN A 456 -19.82 -6.96 -7.05
N PHE A 457 -19.00 -5.91 -7.05
CA PHE A 457 -19.38 -4.58 -7.53
C PHE A 457 -19.72 -4.58 -9.02
N ILE A 458 -18.87 -5.16 -9.86
CA ILE A 458 -19.05 -5.12 -11.31
C ILE A 458 -20.28 -5.93 -11.75
N ALA A 459 -20.56 -7.05 -11.07
CA ALA A 459 -21.77 -7.82 -11.32
C ALA A 459 -23.03 -6.98 -11.05
N GLN A 460 -23.07 -6.23 -9.93
CA GLN A 460 -24.17 -5.32 -9.62
C GLN A 460 -24.30 -4.19 -10.64
N LYS A 461 -23.18 -3.58 -11.06
CA LYS A 461 -23.19 -2.53 -12.07
C LYS A 461 -23.70 -3.04 -13.41
N ILE A 462 -23.21 -4.18 -13.88
CA ILE A 462 -23.66 -4.82 -15.13
C ILE A 462 -25.15 -5.21 -15.05
N GLU A 463 -25.62 -5.77 -13.93
CA GLU A 463 -27.04 -6.10 -13.73
C GLU A 463 -27.92 -4.85 -13.70
N SER A 464 -27.47 -3.77 -13.06
CA SER A 464 -28.20 -2.49 -13.02
C SER A 464 -28.27 -1.78 -14.38
N GLY A 465 -27.27 -2.01 -15.25
CA GLY A 465 -27.20 -1.54 -16.64
C GLY A 465 -28.21 -2.19 -17.60
N VAL A 466 -29.14 -3.01 -17.12
CA VAL A 466 -30.32 -3.44 -17.88
C VAL A 466 -31.47 -2.44 -17.81
N ASN A 467 -31.44 -1.44 -16.92
CA ASN A 467 -32.39 -0.32 -16.90
C ASN A 467 -31.83 0.90 -16.16
N SER A 468 -31.00 1.73 -16.81
CA SER A 468 -30.73 3.10 -16.37
C SER A 468 -30.63 4.01 -17.58
#